data_AF-A0A3D0SR66-F1
#
_entry.id   AF-A0A3D0SR66-F1
#
_cell.length_a   1.000
_cell.length_b   1.000
_cell.length_c   1.000
_cell.angle_alpha   90.00
_cell.angle_beta   90.00
_cell.angle_gamma   90.00
#
_symmetry.space_group_name_H-M   'P 1'
#
loop_
_entity.id
_entity.type
_entity.pdbx_description
1 polymer ?
#
loop_
_entity_poly.entity_id
_entity_poly.type
_entity_poly.pdbx_seq_one_letter_code
_entity_poly.pdbx_strand_id
1 'polypeptide(L)'
;WEGSTLTLESNPAVIEQFGETHRALSLARIECHYFTHHCFMDANQLLRNAHRLHGIPGFIVHGRYDVICPMDNAWALHEAWPEAELRIVPTAGHAASEPGIIDALVAATEHFADRMT
;
A
#
# COMPACT_ATOMS: atom_id res chain seq x y z
N TRP A 1 16.48 -2.27 6.86
CA TRP A 1 15.42 -3.28 6.72
C TRP A 1 14.39 -2.81 5.73
N GLU A 2 13.65 -1.74 6.02
CA GLU A 2 12.57 -1.26 5.16
C GLU A 2 13.04 -0.93 3.74
N GLY A 3 14.08 -0.11 3.58
CA GLY A 3 14.67 0.22 2.28
C GLY A 3 15.10 -0.98 1.43
N SER A 4 15.46 -2.11 2.06
CA SER A 4 15.86 -3.35 1.37
C SER A 4 14.69 -4.27 1.00
N THR A 5 13.47 -3.98 1.48
CA THR A 5 12.28 -4.80 1.26
C THR A 5 11.16 -4.05 0.53
N LEU A 6 11.36 -2.78 0.21
CA LEU A 6 10.37 -1.93 -0.47
C LEU A 6 10.14 -2.34 -1.92
N THR A 7 11.18 -2.75 -2.63
CA THR A 7 11.11 -3.10 -4.06
C THR A 7 11.32 -4.61 -4.24
N LEU A 8 10.73 -5.17 -5.30
CA LEU A 8 10.88 -6.58 -5.68
C LEU A 8 12.35 -6.88 -6.01
N GLU A 9 12.95 -6.06 -6.86
CA GLU A 9 14.39 -6.09 -7.11
C GLU A 9 15.08 -5.07 -6.22
N SER A 10 16.22 -5.44 -5.63
CA SER A 10 16.99 -4.55 -4.77
C SER A 10 17.39 -3.28 -5.50
N ASN A 11 17.06 -2.12 -4.93
CA ASN A 11 17.40 -0.82 -5.49
C ASN A 11 18.38 -0.07 -4.56
N PRO A 12 19.67 0.07 -4.93
CA PRO A 12 20.68 0.73 -4.09
C PRO A 12 20.32 2.16 -3.70
N ALA A 13 19.67 2.91 -4.60
CA ALA A 13 19.28 4.29 -4.32
C ALA A 13 18.18 4.37 -3.25
N VAL A 14 17.23 3.43 -3.27
CA VAL A 14 16.19 3.32 -2.24
C VAL A 14 16.80 2.92 -0.90
N ILE A 15 17.73 1.95 -0.90
CA ILE A 15 18.43 1.52 0.31
C ILE A 15 19.22 2.67 0.94
N GLU A 16 19.98 3.41 0.13
CA GLU A 16 20.76 4.56 0.59
C GLU A 16 19.84 5.65 1.17
N GLN A 17 18.76 5.98 0.46
CA GLN A 17 17.79 6.98 0.91
C GLN A 17 17.16 6.61 2.26
N PHE A 18 16.73 5.35 2.44
CA PHE A 18 16.17 4.88 3.71
C PHE A 18 17.24 4.66 4.80
N GLY A 19 18.51 4.57 4.41
CA GLY A 19 19.66 4.50 5.31
C GLY A 19 20.12 5.85 5.86
N GLU A 20 19.63 6.97 5.30
CA GLU A 20 19.99 8.31 5.76
C GLU A 20 19.56 8.53 7.22
N THR A 21 20.52 8.80 8.11
CA THR A 21 20.35 8.77 9.58
C THR A 21 19.14 9.55 10.07
N HIS A 22 18.96 10.78 9.60
CA HIS A 22 17.86 11.63 10.06
C HIS A 22 16.50 11.07 9.63
N ARG A 23 16.38 10.61 8.38
CA ARG A 23 15.18 9.99 7.86
C ARG A 23 14.89 8.69 8.59
N ALA A 24 15.87 7.79 8.66
CA ALA A 24 15.74 6.48 9.30
C ALA A 24 15.28 6.60 10.75
N LEU A 25 15.89 7.50 11.53
CA LEU A 25 15.52 7.71 12.93
C LEU A 25 14.11 8.32 13.07
N SER A 26 13.75 9.26 12.18
CA SER A 26 12.43 9.90 12.23
C SER A 26 11.32 8.90 11.88
N LEU A 27 11.49 8.14 10.79
CA LEU A 27 10.55 7.10 10.37
C LEU A 27 10.40 6.04 11.47
N ALA A 28 11.51 5.48 11.94
CA ALA A 28 11.49 4.44 12.97
C ALA A 28 10.79 4.90 14.25
N ARG A 29 10.98 6.16 14.69
CA ARG A 29 10.31 6.67 15.90
C ARG A 29 8.81 6.78 15.72
N ILE A 30 8.35 7.29 14.58
CA ILE A 30 6.93 7.47 14.30
C ILE A 30 6.26 6.10 14.11
N GLU A 31 6.84 5.22 13.30
CA GLU A 31 6.33 3.87 13.09
C GLU A 31 6.26 3.08 14.39
N CYS A 32 7.35 3.02 15.17
CA CYS A 32 7.35 2.35 16.45
C CYS A 32 6.28 2.92 17.39
N HIS A 33 6.08 4.24 17.39
CA HIS A 33 5.04 4.86 18.21
C HIS A 33 3.64 4.36 17.84
N TYR A 34 3.28 4.37 16.55
CA TYR A 34 1.97 3.87 16.11
C TYR A 34 1.84 2.37 16.34
N PHE A 35 2.84 1.56 15.98
CA PHE A 35 2.78 0.10 16.11
C PHE A 35 2.66 -0.36 17.58
N THR A 36 3.40 0.27 18.49
CA THR A 36 3.30 -0.03 19.94
C THR A 36 1.96 0.33 20.56
N HIS A 37 1.20 1.23 19.92
CA HIS A 37 -0.14 1.64 20.36
C HIS A 37 -1.25 1.02 19.49
N HIS A 38 -0.96 -0.04 18.73
CA HIS A 38 -1.91 -0.68 17.83
C HIS A 38 -2.59 0.31 16.86
N CYS A 39 -1.82 1.29 16.40
CA CYS A 39 -2.26 2.41 15.58
C CYS A 39 -3.45 3.19 16.17
N PHE A 40 -3.66 3.14 17.48
CA PHE A 40 -4.81 3.75 18.19
C PHE A 40 -6.16 3.27 17.66
N MET A 41 -6.22 2.03 17.19
CA MET A 41 -7.42 1.41 16.63
C MET A 41 -7.79 0.15 17.41
N ASP A 42 -9.09 -0.16 17.40
CA ASP A 42 -9.54 -1.50 17.79
C ASP A 42 -9.04 -2.53 16.77
N ALA A 43 -8.83 -3.77 17.20
CA ALA A 43 -8.44 -4.88 16.32
C ALA A 43 -9.37 -4.94 15.10
N ASN A 44 -8.87 -5.12 13.88
CA ASN A 44 -9.67 -5.22 12.63
C ASN A 44 -10.69 -4.09 12.38
N GLN A 45 -10.54 -2.92 13.00
CA GLN A 45 -11.49 -1.82 12.89
C GLN A 45 -11.76 -1.38 11.44
N LEU A 46 -10.72 -1.34 10.59
CA LEU A 46 -10.85 -0.94 9.20
C LEU A 46 -11.72 -1.92 8.39
N LEU A 47 -11.45 -3.22 8.48
CA LEU A 47 -12.23 -4.24 7.77
C LEU A 47 -13.67 -4.31 8.26
N ARG A 48 -13.91 -4.26 9.58
CA ARG A 48 -15.28 -4.23 10.13
C ARG A 48 -16.08 -3.03 9.62
N ASN A 49 -15.41 -1.89 9.44
CA ASN A 49 -16.04 -0.64 9.03
C ASN A 49 -15.98 -0.39 7.52
N ALA A 50 -15.47 -1.33 6.73
CA ALA A 50 -15.33 -1.18 5.28
C ALA A 50 -16.68 -1.01 4.57
N HIS A 51 -17.78 -1.49 5.17
CA HIS A 51 -19.15 -1.22 4.70
C HIS A 51 -19.48 0.28 4.53
N ARG A 52 -18.75 1.16 5.23
CA ARG A 52 -18.89 2.62 5.09
C ARG A 52 -18.37 3.15 3.75
N LEU A 53 -17.64 2.34 2.98
CA LEU A 53 -17.18 2.65 1.63
C LEU A 53 -18.21 2.28 0.56
N HIS A 54 -19.36 1.71 0.93
CA HIS A 54 -20.43 1.38 -0.01
C HIS A 54 -20.87 2.62 -0.81
N GLY A 55 -20.96 2.47 -2.14
CA GLY A 55 -21.26 3.54 -3.07
C GLY A 55 -20.05 4.42 -3.45
N ILE A 56 -18.88 4.21 -2.84
CA ILE A 56 -17.64 4.90 -3.20
C ILE A 56 -16.86 4.00 -4.18
N PRO A 57 -16.68 4.40 -5.45
CA PRO A 57 -15.87 3.63 -6.37
C PRO A 57 -14.38 3.74 -5.99
N GLY A 58 -13.62 2.66 -6.18
CA GLY A 58 -12.21 2.62 -5.79
C GLY A 58 -11.38 1.57 -6.52
N PHE A 59 -10.06 1.71 -6.43
CA PHE A 59 -9.10 0.70 -6.88
C PHE A 59 -8.20 0.32 -5.70
N ILE A 60 -7.88 -0.96 -5.58
CA ILE A 60 -6.87 -1.49 -4.66
C ILE A 60 -5.72 -2.00 -5.51
N VAL A 61 -4.58 -1.31 -5.51
CA VAL A 61 -3.38 -1.70 -6.26
C VAL A 61 -2.36 -2.29 -5.30
N HIS A 62 -1.93 -3.53 -5.54
CA HIS A 62 -1.04 -4.23 -4.61
C HIS A 62 0.01 -5.08 -5.34
N GLY A 63 1.27 -5.05 -4.90
CA GLY A 63 2.32 -5.89 -5.46
C GLY A 63 2.18 -7.35 -5.02
N ARG A 64 2.31 -8.31 -5.95
CA ARG A 64 2.22 -9.74 -5.65
C ARG A 64 3.25 -10.19 -4.60
N TYR A 65 4.41 -9.55 -4.57
CA TYR A 65 5.54 -9.90 -3.72
C TYR A 65 5.83 -8.82 -2.66
N ASP A 66 4.82 -8.03 -2.28
CA ASP A 66 4.93 -7.14 -1.12
C ASP A 66 5.09 -7.96 0.17
N VAL A 67 6.29 -7.90 0.75
CA VAL A 67 6.63 -8.59 2.01
C VAL A 67 6.47 -7.69 3.24
N ILE A 68 6.20 -6.39 3.05
CA ILE A 68 5.97 -5.42 4.12
C ILE A 68 4.50 -5.46 4.52
N CYS A 69 3.61 -5.36 3.54
CA CYS A 69 2.17 -5.50 3.69
C CYS A 69 1.72 -6.71 2.86
N PRO A 70 1.63 -7.92 3.45
CA PRO A 70 1.30 -9.11 2.69
C PRO A 70 -0.04 -8.98 1.95
N MET A 71 -0.15 -9.66 0.80
CA MET A 71 -1.27 -9.54 -0.14
C MET A 71 -2.63 -9.91 0.48
N ASP A 72 -2.65 -10.77 1.51
CA ASP A 72 -3.86 -11.14 2.24
C ASP A 72 -4.61 -9.91 2.80
N ASN A 73 -3.91 -8.83 3.14
CA ASN A 73 -4.53 -7.57 3.56
C ASN A 73 -5.34 -6.92 2.43
N ALA A 74 -4.79 -6.88 1.21
CA ALA A 74 -5.49 -6.33 0.04
C ALA A 74 -6.69 -7.20 -0.36
N TRP A 75 -6.53 -8.52 -0.29
CA TRP A 75 -7.61 -9.47 -0.52
C TRP A 75 -8.74 -9.30 0.50
N ALA A 76 -8.40 -9.26 1.80
CA ALA A 76 -9.39 -9.09 2.88
C ALA A 76 -10.14 -7.75 2.76
N LEU A 77 -9.46 -6.68 2.33
CA LEU A 77 -10.13 -5.40 2.06
C LEU A 77 -11.08 -5.51 0.88
N HIS A 78 -10.69 -6.17 -0.22
CA HIS A 78 -11.56 -6.38 -1.37
C HIS A 78 -12.80 -7.22 -1.02
N GLU A 79 -12.66 -8.26 -0.19
CA GLU A 79 -13.80 -9.04 0.31
C GLU A 79 -14.76 -8.17 1.15
N ALA A 80 -14.23 -7.23 1.92
CA ALA A 80 -15.03 -6.32 2.75
C ALA A 80 -15.56 -5.09 1.99
N TRP A 81 -14.96 -4.74 0.85
CA TRP A 81 -15.33 -3.64 -0.05
C TRP A 81 -15.32 -4.14 -1.52
N PRO A 82 -16.33 -4.93 -1.91
CA PRO A 82 -16.35 -5.63 -3.21
C PRO A 82 -16.53 -4.71 -4.41
N GLU A 83 -16.94 -3.45 -4.19
CA GLU A 83 -17.07 -2.43 -5.24
C GLU A 83 -15.72 -1.88 -5.70
N ALA A 84 -14.65 -2.07 -4.92
CA ALA A 84 -13.32 -1.69 -5.37
C ALA A 84 -12.73 -2.72 -6.34
N GLU A 85 -12.12 -2.25 -7.42
CA GLU A 85 -11.38 -3.11 -8.34
C GLU A 85 -10.01 -3.48 -7.73
N LEU A 86 -9.77 -4.77 -7.52
CA LEU A 86 -8.49 -5.28 -7.02
C LEU A 86 -7.53 -5.56 -8.19
N ARG A 87 -6.42 -4.83 -8.23
CA ARG A 87 -5.32 -4.99 -9.19
C ARG A 87 -4.07 -5.51 -8.50
N ILE A 88 -3.80 -6.80 -8.67
CA ILE A 88 -2.56 -7.41 -8.20
C ILE A 88 -1.48 -7.32 -9.27
N VAL A 89 -0.41 -6.58 -9.01
CA VAL A 89 0.70 -6.39 -9.94
C VAL A 89 1.66 -7.58 -9.84
N PRO A 90 1.81 -8.42 -10.90
CA PRO A 90 2.51 -9.69 -10.80
C PRO A 90 4.00 -9.57 -10.46
N THR A 91 4.67 -8.50 -10.90
CA THR A 91 6.11 -8.29 -10.76
C THR A 91 6.40 -6.98 -10.02
N ALA A 92 5.90 -6.85 -8.78
CA ALA A 92 6.16 -5.70 -7.93
C ALA A 92 6.20 -6.07 -6.44
N GLY A 93 6.96 -5.28 -5.68
CA GLY A 93 7.00 -5.27 -4.22
C GLY A 93 6.02 -4.26 -3.63
N HIS A 94 6.45 -3.57 -2.57
CA HIS A 94 5.65 -2.61 -1.83
C HIS A 94 5.61 -1.20 -2.46
N ALA A 95 6.73 -0.77 -3.05
CA ALA A 95 6.93 0.62 -3.40
C ALA A 95 5.97 1.09 -4.52
N ALA A 96 5.31 2.22 -4.27
CA ALA A 96 4.47 2.88 -5.28
C ALA A 96 5.24 3.28 -6.55
N SER A 97 6.57 3.35 -6.48
CA SER A 97 7.46 3.66 -7.59
C SER A 97 7.82 2.45 -8.47
N GLU A 98 7.31 1.25 -8.16
CA GLU A 98 7.52 0.08 -9.02
C GLU A 98 6.78 0.27 -10.36
N PRO A 99 7.39 -0.04 -11.52
CA PRO A 99 6.81 0.29 -12.82
C PRO A 99 5.37 -0.21 -13.02
N GLY A 100 5.07 -1.45 -12.61
CA GLY A 100 3.72 -1.99 -12.72
C GLY A 100 2.72 -1.40 -11.71
N ILE A 101 3.20 -0.91 -10.56
CA ILE A 101 2.36 -0.19 -9.59
C ILE A 101 2.04 1.20 -10.13
N ILE A 102 3.03 1.91 -10.68
CA ILE A 102 2.84 3.21 -11.33
C ILE A 102 1.79 3.08 -12.44
N ASP A 103 1.97 2.12 -13.35
CA ASP A 103 1.03 1.89 -14.47
C ASP A 103 -0.41 1.68 -13.96
N ALA A 104 -0.59 0.80 -12.96
CA ALA A 104 -1.91 0.52 -12.40
C ALA A 104 -2.53 1.73 -11.69
N LEU A 105 -1.73 2.54 -10.97
CA LEU A 105 -2.18 3.76 -10.31
C LEU A 105 -2.56 4.86 -11.31
N VAL A 106 -1.73 5.08 -12.35
CA VAL A 106 -2.01 6.06 -13.40
C VAL A 106 -3.30 5.68 -14.14
N ALA A 107 -3.42 4.43 -14.59
CA ALA A 107 -4.63 3.94 -15.26
C ALA A 107 -5.89 4.06 -14.37
N ALA A 108 -5.77 3.87 -13.05
CA ALA A 108 -6.88 4.10 -12.12
C ALA A 108 -7.27 5.57 -12.04
N THR A 109 -6.31 6.49 -12.02
CA THR A 109 -6.59 7.94 -12.03
C THR A 109 -7.20 8.42 -13.34
N GLU A 110 -6.72 7.92 -14.49
CA GLU A 110 -7.29 8.21 -15.81
C GLU A 110 -8.74 7.71 -15.91
N HIS A 111 -9.03 6.50 -15.43
CA HIS A 111 -10.40 5.98 -15.38
C HIS A 111 -11.36 6.89 -14.60
N PHE A 112 -10.91 7.47 -13.48
CA PHE A 112 -11.74 8.42 -12.74
C PHE A 112 -11.89 9.75 -13.47
N ALA A 113 -10.84 10.24 -14.13
CA ALA A 113 -10.90 11.47 -14.92
C ALA A 113 -11.91 11.35 -16.07
N ASP A 114 -11.90 10.24 -16.80
CA ASP A 114 -12.82 9.97 -17.92
C ASP A 114 -14.29 9.90 -17.48
N ARG A 115 -14.55 9.51 -16.21
CA ARG A 115 -15.91 9.44 -15.65
C ARG A 115 -16.45 10.78 -15.15
N MET A 116 -15.60 11.80 -15.06
CA MET A 116 -15.98 13.15 -14.64
C MET A 116 -16.30 14.06 -15.83
N THR A 117 -15.97 13.64 -17.05
CA THR A 117 -16.27 14.34 -18.31
C THR A 117 -17.49 13.77 -19.01
#